data_AF-A0A0R3RVJ4-F1
#
_entry.id   AF-A0A0R3RVJ4-F1
#
_cell.length_a   1.000
_cell.length_b   1.000
_cell.length_c   1.000
_cell.angle_alpha   90.00
_cell.angle_beta   90.00
_cell.angle_gamma   90.00
#
_symmetry.space_group_name_H-M   'P 1'
#
loop_
_entity.id
_entity.type
_entity.pdbx_description
1 polymer ?
#
loop_
_entity_poly.entity_id
_entity_poly.type
_entity_poly.pdbx_seq_one_letter_code
_entity_poly.pdbx_strand_id
1 'polypeptide(L)'
;MFAPSRSSHGAHVIHPPHPSQSSAAGELQAILAVWEAENDNASFSVKPSLIRLSELIEEATDDFLKQDPDPLDDRHPAKTYPSCILGHLLKVISRYEEFMNKLLVSYLMSRDDIELNIASARLLLNLIPGLDSAVLSEPEGLIPQLYRWAENDATNCYLRAYSFGLLAAALDVTSVASSLKIENSALIPIALRRLKDLFERMEREKQETVEVSEPDKENKEDDVEDNGPFAGIPREIFHSGERPSLSDVGDSYF
;
A
#
# COMPACT_ATOMS: atom_id res chain seq x y z
N MET A 1 18.72 45.98 38.99
CA MET A 1 19.11 44.56 39.14
C MET A 1 17.96 43.71 38.65
N PHE A 2 18.04 43.19 37.42
CA PHE A 2 17.06 42.26 36.87
C PHE A 2 17.84 41.07 36.28
N ALA A 3 17.55 39.88 36.79
CA ALA A 3 18.11 38.62 36.31
C ALA A 3 17.34 38.16 35.06
N PRO A 4 18.00 37.56 34.05
CA PRO A 4 17.29 36.92 32.96
C PRO A 4 17.10 35.42 33.23
N SER A 5 15.84 34.99 33.12
CA SER A 5 15.42 33.58 33.14
C SER A 5 15.96 32.84 31.91
N ARG A 6 16.67 31.73 32.13
CA ARG A 6 17.11 30.82 31.07
C ARG A 6 15.94 29.92 30.65
N SER A 7 15.51 30.05 29.39
CA SER A 7 14.61 29.11 28.72
C SER A 7 15.39 27.86 28.33
N SER A 8 14.95 26.71 28.83
CA SER A 8 15.41 25.38 28.44
C SER A 8 14.82 25.01 27.07
N HIS A 9 15.62 25.13 26.00
CA HIS A 9 15.30 24.51 24.71
C HIS A 9 15.41 22.99 24.85
N GLY A 10 14.32 22.29 24.53
CA GLY A 10 14.30 20.86 24.35
C GLY A 10 15.24 20.45 23.24
N ALA A 11 16.14 19.52 23.53
CA ALA A 11 17.04 18.94 22.55
C ALA A 11 16.21 18.11 21.55
N HIS A 12 16.12 18.57 20.31
CA HIS A 12 15.75 17.71 19.19
C HIS A 12 16.81 16.62 19.04
N VAL A 13 16.41 15.37 19.29
CA VAL A 13 17.23 14.20 18.97
C VAL A 13 17.27 14.09 17.45
N ILE A 14 18.35 14.58 16.85
CA ILE A 14 18.68 14.32 15.45
C ILE A 14 19.18 12.88 15.41
N HIS A 15 18.29 11.94 15.07
CA HIS A 15 18.72 10.59 14.71
C HIS A 15 19.58 10.68 13.43
N PRO A 16 20.82 10.17 13.44
CA PRO A 16 21.62 10.09 12.22
C PRO A 16 20.90 9.16 11.22
N PRO A 17 21.03 9.40 9.90
CA PRO A 17 20.40 8.55 8.91
C PRO A 17 20.91 7.11 9.07
N HIS A 18 19.98 6.16 9.17
CA HIS A 18 20.30 4.74 9.15
C HIS A 18 21.08 4.41 7.85
N PRO A 19 22.11 3.54 7.87
CA PRO A 19 22.92 3.23 6.70
C PRO A 19 22.12 2.67 5.51
N SER A 20 20.95 2.08 5.76
CA SER A 20 20.01 1.65 4.70
C SER A 20 19.37 2.82 3.94
N GLN A 21 19.13 3.97 4.60
CA GLN A 21 18.51 5.15 3.97
C GLN A 21 19.39 5.75 2.88
N SER A 22 20.71 5.80 3.11
CA SER A 22 21.68 6.28 2.14
C SER A 22 21.83 5.36 0.93
N SER A 23 21.50 4.07 1.08
CA SER A 23 21.58 3.09 0.01
C SER A 23 20.41 3.21 -0.96
N ALA A 24 19.17 3.28 -0.45
CA ALA A 24 17.97 3.33 -1.30
C ALA A 24 17.89 4.61 -2.14
N ALA A 25 18.23 5.77 -1.55
CA ALA A 25 18.26 7.04 -2.28
C ALA A 25 19.38 7.08 -3.33
N GLY A 26 20.54 6.49 -3.03
CA GLY A 26 21.64 6.35 -3.98
C GLY A 26 21.27 5.43 -5.14
N GLU A 27 20.58 4.32 -4.87
CA GLU A 27 20.09 3.40 -5.90
C GLU A 27 19.05 4.07 -6.82
N LEU A 28 18.07 4.78 -6.25
CA LEU A 28 17.09 5.54 -7.03
C LEU A 28 17.77 6.58 -7.94
N GLN A 29 18.75 7.32 -7.43
CA GLN A 29 19.53 8.27 -8.24
C GLN A 29 20.32 7.58 -9.34
N ALA A 30 20.92 6.42 -9.08
CA ALA A 30 21.64 5.66 -10.08
C ALA A 30 20.72 5.18 -11.20
N ILE A 31 19.51 4.70 -10.87
CA ILE A 31 18.51 4.29 -11.86
C ILE A 31 18.08 5.48 -12.73
N LEU A 32 17.81 6.63 -12.11
CA LEU A 32 17.41 7.85 -12.82
C LEU A 32 18.55 8.42 -13.68
N ALA A 33 19.80 8.33 -13.24
CA ALA A 33 20.97 8.74 -14.02
C ALA A 33 21.18 7.85 -15.26
N VAL A 34 21.00 6.53 -15.12
CA VAL A 34 21.03 5.60 -16.27
C VAL A 34 19.89 5.91 -17.24
N TRP A 35 18.70 6.16 -16.71
CA TRP A 35 17.56 6.57 -17.53
C TRP A 35 17.87 7.87 -18.30
N GLU A 36 18.39 8.90 -17.64
CA GLU A 36 18.73 10.18 -18.27
C GLU A 36 19.76 10.02 -19.40
N ALA A 37 20.72 9.11 -19.25
CA ALA A 37 21.72 8.82 -20.27
C ALA A 37 21.21 8.00 -21.46
N GLU A 38 20.31 7.05 -21.24
CA GLU A 38 19.97 6.02 -22.24
C GLU A 38 18.54 6.13 -22.81
N ASN A 39 17.69 6.98 -22.25
CA ASN A 39 16.26 7.00 -22.60
C ASN A 39 15.94 7.43 -24.04
N ASP A 40 16.87 8.09 -24.75
CA ASP A 40 16.72 8.39 -26.18
C ASP A 40 17.27 7.28 -27.09
N ASN A 41 17.90 6.25 -26.51
CA ASN A 41 18.42 5.10 -27.24
C ASN A 41 17.27 4.12 -27.56
N ALA A 42 17.06 3.82 -28.84
CA ALA A 42 16.02 2.92 -29.30
C ALA A 42 16.12 1.48 -28.75
N SER A 43 17.31 1.07 -28.29
CA SER A 43 17.55 -0.25 -27.68
C SER A 43 17.31 -0.27 -26.17
N PHE A 44 17.14 0.88 -25.53
CA PHE A 44 16.94 0.97 -24.09
C PHE A 44 15.52 0.54 -23.72
N SER A 45 15.41 -0.39 -22.78
CA SER A 45 14.13 -0.77 -22.19
C SER A 45 13.99 -0.11 -20.83
N VAL A 46 13.01 0.78 -20.68
CA VAL A 46 12.75 1.48 -19.41
C VAL A 46 12.05 0.60 -18.38
N LYS A 47 11.37 -0.47 -18.81
CA LYS A 47 10.52 -1.30 -17.95
C LYS A 47 11.23 -1.85 -16.70
N PRO A 48 12.46 -2.41 -16.78
CA PRO A 48 13.18 -2.87 -15.60
C PRO A 48 13.43 -1.75 -14.59
N SER A 49 13.75 -0.54 -15.07
CA SER A 49 13.94 0.64 -14.22
C SER A 49 12.64 1.02 -13.50
N LEU A 50 11.49 1.02 -14.20
CA LEU A 50 10.20 1.32 -13.58
C LEU A 50 9.84 0.32 -12.48
N ILE A 51 10.04 -0.98 -12.74
CA ILE A 51 9.78 -2.04 -11.77
C ILE A 51 10.65 -1.84 -10.53
N ARG A 52 11.96 -1.61 -10.71
CA ARG A 52 12.87 -1.44 -9.58
C ARG A 52 12.57 -0.17 -8.78
N LEU A 53 12.19 0.92 -9.44
CA LEU A 53 11.73 2.13 -8.76
C LEU A 53 10.45 1.87 -7.94
N SER A 54 9.48 1.11 -8.48
CA SER A 54 8.28 0.73 -7.73
C SER A 54 8.63 -0.04 -6.46
N GLU A 55 9.48 -1.06 -6.56
CA GLU A 55 9.92 -1.87 -5.42
C GLU A 55 10.60 -1.02 -4.34
N LEU A 56 11.52 -0.13 -4.73
CA LEU A 56 12.22 0.76 -3.79
C LEU A 56 11.25 1.65 -3.01
N ILE A 57 10.23 2.18 -3.66
CA ILE A 57 9.24 3.06 -3.02
C ILE A 57 8.28 2.24 -2.16
N GLU A 58 7.90 1.04 -2.58
CA GLU A 58 7.06 0.13 -1.79
C GLU A 58 7.77 -0.33 -0.52
N GLU A 59 9.03 -0.76 -0.62
CA GLU A 59 9.86 -1.11 0.54
C GLU A 59 9.93 0.07 1.53
N ALA A 60 10.14 1.29 1.03
CA ALA A 60 10.15 2.50 1.86
C ALA A 60 8.77 2.85 2.42
N THR A 61 7.69 2.51 1.71
CA THR A 61 6.30 2.71 2.16
C THR A 61 5.96 1.76 3.30
N ASP A 62 6.32 0.47 3.17
CA ASP A 62 6.13 -0.51 4.24
C ASP A 62 6.89 -0.10 5.51
N ASP A 63 8.13 0.37 5.38
CA ASP A 63 8.93 0.86 6.51
C ASP A 63 8.37 2.16 7.12
N PHE A 64 7.69 2.99 6.32
CA PHE A 64 6.98 4.16 6.81
C PHE A 64 5.71 3.76 7.57
N LEU A 65 4.90 2.84 7.04
CA LEU A 65 3.66 2.36 7.66
C LEU A 65 3.92 1.62 8.98
N LYS A 66 5.06 0.91 9.11
CA LYS A 66 5.48 0.31 10.39
C LYS A 66 5.72 1.32 11.51
N GLN A 67 5.88 2.60 11.20
CA GLN A 67 6.01 3.67 12.20
C GLN A 67 4.65 4.17 12.72
N ASP A 68 3.55 3.53 12.31
CA ASP A 68 2.18 3.87 12.69
C ASP A 68 1.84 5.36 12.42
N PRO A 69 1.96 5.81 11.15
CA PRO A 69 1.56 7.15 10.79
C PRO A 69 0.04 7.33 10.94
N ASP A 70 -0.41 8.54 11.28
CA ASP A 70 -1.83 8.85 11.37
C ASP A 70 -2.51 8.62 9.99
N PRO A 71 -3.49 7.71 9.87
CA PRO A 71 -4.14 7.41 8.60
C PRO A 71 -4.98 8.57 8.04
N LEU A 72 -5.25 9.61 8.84
CA LEU A 72 -5.96 10.82 8.40
C LEU A 72 -5.02 11.98 8.07
N ASP A 73 -3.71 11.77 8.16
CA ASP A 73 -2.71 12.78 7.83
C ASP A 73 -2.29 12.69 6.36
N ASP A 74 -2.95 13.47 5.51
CA ASP A 74 -2.69 13.53 4.07
C ASP A 74 -1.42 14.34 3.70
N ARG A 75 -0.64 14.80 4.69
CA ARG A 75 0.58 15.54 4.40
C ARG A 75 1.64 14.61 3.81
N HIS A 76 2.43 15.14 2.88
CA HIS A 76 3.60 14.46 2.33
C HIS A 76 4.44 13.79 3.45
N PRO A 77 4.91 12.54 3.31
CA PRO A 77 5.62 11.79 4.36
C PRO A 77 6.77 12.53 5.04
N ALA A 78 7.59 13.27 4.28
CA ALA A 78 8.65 14.12 4.81
C ALA A 78 8.21 15.32 5.67
N LYS A 79 6.92 15.67 5.72
CA LYS A 79 6.37 16.68 6.63
C LYS A 79 5.97 16.08 7.98
N THR A 80 5.48 14.85 7.97
CA THR A 80 5.10 14.11 9.18
C THR A 80 6.32 13.50 9.84
N TYR A 81 7.21 12.90 9.05
CA TYR A 81 8.47 12.30 9.50
C TYR A 81 9.64 12.77 8.61
N PRO A 82 10.34 13.87 8.97
CA PRO A 82 11.36 14.47 8.11
C PRO A 82 12.54 13.57 7.73
N SER A 83 12.85 12.57 8.55
CA SER A 83 13.94 11.60 8.33
C SER A 83 13.47 10.27 7.73
N CYS A 84 12.21 10.16 7.27
CA CYS A 84 11.74 8.93 6.62
C CYS A 84 12.32 8.78 5.20
N ILE A 85 12.64 7.55 4.82
CA ILE A 85 13.20 7.21 3.51
C ILE A 85 12.19 7.55 2.41
N LEU A 86 10.93 7.15 2.59
CA LEU A 86 9.84 7.40 1.63
C LEU A 86 9.77 8.87 1.24
N GLY A 87 9.75 9.75 2.25
CA GLY A 87 9.70 11.19 2.03
C GLY A 87 10.93 11.74 1.29
N HIS A 88 12.09 11.13 1.44
CA HIS A 88 13.28 11.49 0.66
C HIS A 88 13.20 10.99 -0.78
N LEU A 89 12.81 9.73 -1.01
CA LEU A 89 12.68 9.15 -2.36
C LEU A 89 11.68 9.94 -3.22
N LEU A 90 10.50 10.24 -2.67
CA LEU A 90 9.46 11.04 -3.33
C LEU A 90 9.96 12.44 -3.71
N LYS A 91 10.77 13.07 -2.85
CA LYS A 91 11.39 14.37 -3.14
C LYS A 91 12.49 14.32 -4.20
N VAL A 92 13.19 13.19 -4.35
CA VAL A 92 14.24 13.05 -5.35
C VAL A 92 13.61 12.82 -6.71
N ILE A 93 12.72 11.83 -6.84
CA ILE A 93 12.12 11.47 -8.13
C ILE A 93 11.25 12.59 -8.72
N SER A 94 10.54 13.35 -7.88
CA SER A 94 9.73 14.51 -8.34
C SER A 94 10.56 15.64 -8.93
N ARG A 95 11.87 15.72 -8.67
CA ARG A 95 12.77 16.70 -9.31
C ARG A 95 13.18 16.31 -10.72
N TYR A 96 12.98 15.05 -11.11
CA TYR A 96 13.24 14.59 -12.47
C TYR A 96 11.98 14.82 -13.32
N GLU A 97 11.69 16.09 -13.63
CA GLU A 97 10.47 16.51 -14.32
C GLU A 97 10.32 15.83 -15.69
N GLU A 98 11.40 15.67 -16.45
CA GLU A 98 11.38 14.99 -17.73
C GLU A 98 11.00 13.50 -17.59
N PHE A 99 11.51 12.84 -16.54
CA PHE A 99 11.15 11.46 -16.22
C PHE A 99 9.67 11.36 -15.89
N MET A 100 9.17 12.25 -15.02
CA MET A 100 7.75 12.29 -14.66
C MET A 100 6.84 12.53 -15.87
N ASN A 101 7.24 13.42 -16.77
CA ASN A 101 6.51 13.68 -18.00
C ASN A 101 6.51 12.47 -18.95
N LYS A 102 7.68 11.84 -19.18
CA LYS A 102 7.75 10.61 -20.00
C LYS A 102 6.98 9.44 -19.35
N LEU A 103 6.98 9.33 -18.02
CA LEU A 103 6.18 8.35 -17.29
C LEU A 103 4.68 8.51 -17.58
N LEU A 104 4.15 9.72 -17.47
CA LEU A 104 2.73 10.03 -17.68
C LEU A 104 2.31 9.95 -19.15
N VAL A 105 3.06 10.58 -20.04
CA VAL A 105 2.62 10.84 -21.42
C VAL A 105 3.13 9.78 -22.41
N SER A 106 4.25 9.11 -22.10
CA SER A 106 4.87 8.15 -23.03
C SER A 106 4.73 6.71 -22.56
N TYR A 107 5.14 6.39 -21.33
CA TYR A 107 5.19 5.00 -20.86
C TYR A 107 3.83 4.49 -20.40
N LEU A 108 3.15 5.24 -19.55
CA LEU A 108 1.79 4.90 -19.11
C LEU A 108 0.83 4.85 -20.30
N MET A 109 0.95 5.80 -21.24
CA MET A 109 0.10 5.91 -22.41
C MET A 109 0.66 5.19 -23.66
N SER A 110 1.66 4.31 -23.47
CA SER A 110 2.24 3.53 -24.57
C SER A 110 1.17 2.67 -25.23
N ARG A 111 1.17 2.63 -26.56
CA ARG A 111 0.25 1.80 -27.35
C ARG A 111 0.79 0.38 -27.46
N ASP A 112 -0.10 -0.58 -27.30
CA ASP A 112 0.18 -2.02 -27.49
C ASP A 112 1.29 -2.61 -26.58
N ASP A 113 1.70 -1.90 -25.53
CA ASP A 113 2.64 -2.39 -24.51
C ASP A 113 1.98 -2.38 -23.11
N ILE A 114 1.13 -3.39 -22.89
CA ILE A 114 0.39 -3.55 -21.64
C ILE A 114 1.32 -3.67 -20.42
N GLU A 115 2.47 -4.33 -20.58
CA GLU A 115 3.43 -4.54 -19.50
C GLU A 115 4.09 -3.23 -19.09
N LEU A 116 4.42 -2.38 -20.06
CA LEU A 116 4.91 -1.04 -19.78
C LEU A 116 3.84 -0.17 -19.12
N ASN A 117 2.58 -0.25 -19.57
CA ASN A 117 1.48 0.47 -18.93
C ASN A 117 1.30 0.04 -17.47
N ILE A 118 1.35 -1.28 -17.18
CA ILE A 118 1.25 -1.82 -15.82
C ILE A 118 2.40 -1.32 -14.94
N ALA A 119 3.65 -1.44 -15.40
CA ALA A 119 4.81 -0.99 -14.65
C ALA A 119 4.76 0.53 -14.36
N SER A 120 4.33 1.32 -15.35
CA SER A 120 4.17 2.76 -15.22
C SER A 120 3.05 3.12 -14.24
N ALA A 121 1.90 2.46 -14.32
CA ALA A 121 0.76 2.70 -13.45
C ALA A 121 1.07 2.33 -11.99
N ARG A 122 1.78 1.22 -11.75
CA ARG A 122 2.28 0.82 -10.42
C ARG A 122 3.19 1.89 -9.83
N LEU A 123 4.22 2.31 -10.59
CA LEU A 123 5.13 3.36 -10.13
C LEU A 123 4.38 4.65 -9.82
N LEU A 124 3.52 5.12 -10.74
CA LEU A 124 2.77 6.35 -10.54
C LEU A 124 1.89 6.30 -9.29
N LEU A 125 1.23 5.16 -9.03
CA LEU A 125 0.43 4.96 -7.82
C LEU A 125 1.28 5.08 -6.53
N ASN A 126 2.49 4.52 -6.52
CA ASN A 126 3.42 4.64 -5.39
C ASN A 126 3.92 6.08 -5.18
N LEU A 127 3.87 6.93 -6.21
CA LEU A 127 4.30 8.31 -6.14
C LEU A 127 3.23 9.29 -5.64
N ILE A 128 1.97 8.87 -5.57
CA ILE A 128 0.84 9.73 -5.19
C ILE A 128 1.06 10.46 -3.85
N PRO A 129 1.58 9.84 -2.77
CA PRO A 129 1.81 10.55 -1.51
C PRO A 129 2.81 11.73 -1.61
N GLY A 130 3.58 11.79 -2.70
CA GLY A 130 4.54 12.85 -2.99
C GLY A 130 4.15 13.77 -4.13
N LEU A 131 3.01 13.53 -4.78
CA LEU A 131 2.58 14.23 -5.99
C LEU A 131 1.38 15.15 -5.70
N ASP A 132 1.28 16.25 -6.43
CA ASP A 132 0.03 17.02 -6.48
C ASP A 132 -0.98 16.28 -7.37
N SER A 133 -2.14 15.91 -6.82
CA SER A 133 -3.20 15.19 -7.55
C SER A 133 -3.63 15.89 -8.84
N ALA A 134 -3.46 17.22 -8.96
CA ALA A 134 -3.76 17.96 -10.17
C ALA A 134 -2.94 17.49 -11.38
N VAL A 135 -1.72 16.99 -11.16
CA VAL A 135 -0.81 16.50 -12.22
C VAL A 135 -1.45 15.36 -13.02
N LEU A 136 -2.32 14.54 -12.42
CA LEU A 136 -3.00 13.45 -13.13
C LEU A 136 -4.04 13.94 -14.15
N SER A 137 -4.48 15.20 -14.03
CA SER A 137 -5.46 15.81 -14.93
C SER A 137 -4.83 16.62 -16.07
N GLU A 138 -3.52 16.86 -16.03
CA GLU A 138 -2.82 17.66 -17.04
C GLU A 138 -2.63 16.92 -18.38
N PRO A 139 -2.25 15.62 -18.41
CA PRO A 139 -2.05 14.92 -19.67
C PRO A 139 -3.36 14.70 -20.42
N GLU A 140 -3.41 15.18 -21.66
CA GLU A 140 -4.58 15.00 -22.51
C GLU A 140 -4.89 13.51 -22.71
N GLY A 141 -6.14 13.14 -22.45
CA GLY A 141 -6.63 11.77 -22.67
C GLY A 141 -6.27 10.76 -21.58
N LEU A 142 -5.46 11.11 -20.57
CA LEU A 142 -5.13 10.19 -19.47
C LEU A 142 -6.37 9.78 -18.69
N ILE A 143 -7.18 10.73 -18.20
CA ILE A 143 -8.40 10.42 -17.43
C ILE A 143 -9.38 9.53 -18.23
N PRO A 144 -9.78 9.87 -19.48
CA PRO A 144 -10.59 8.97 -20.29
C PRO A 144 -9.98 7.58 -20.48
N GLN A 145 -8.66 7.50 -20.64
CA GLN A 145 -7.95 6.24 -20.79
C GLN A 145 -8.00 5.38 -19.52
N LEU A 146 -7.89 5.99 -18.35
CA LEU A 146 -8.02 5.30 -17.06
C LEU A 146 -9.45 4.75 -16.89
N TYR A 147 -10.50 5.51 -17.24
CA TYR A 147 -11.87 4.97 -17.25
C TYR A 147 -11.99 3.77 -18.20
N ARG A 148 -11.45 3.87 -19.42
CA ARG A 148 -11.50 2.76 -20.38
C ARG A 148 -10.84 1.49 -19.84
N TRP A 149 -9.67 1.63 -19.20
CA TRP A 149 -8.98 0.50 -18.58
C TRP A 149 -9.74 -0.03 -17.36
N ALA A 150 -10.26 0.86 -16.52
CA ALA A 150 -11.03 0.52 -15.34
C ALA A 150 -12.34 -0.19 -15.70
N GLU A 151 -13.07 0.21 -16.74
CA GLU A 151 -14.37 -0.37 -17.09
C GLU A 151 -14.25 -1.72 -17.79
N ASN A 152 -13.31 -1.84 -18.74
CA ASN A 152 -13.26 -2.98 -19.66
C ASN A 152 -12.79 -4.27 -18.97
N ASP A 153 -13.60 -5.32 -19.08
CA ASP A 153 -13.30 -6.64 -18.50
C ASP A 153 -12.14 -7.38 -19.19
N ALA A 154 -11.81 -7.01 -20.43
CA ALA A 154 -10.67 -7.54 -21.16
C ALA A 154 -9.33 -6.89 -20.75
N THR A 155 -9.35 -5.74 -20.07
CA THR A 155 -8.14 -5.10 -19.57
C THR A 155 -7.47 -6.01 -18.53
N ASN A 156 -6.14 -6.12 -18.57
CA ASN A 156 -5.38 -6.83 -17.53
C ASN A 156 -5.83 -6.41 -16.11
N CYS A 157 -5.97 -7.37 -15.20
CA CYS A 157 -6.51 -7.13 -13.86
C CYS A 157 -5.66 -6.14 -13.03
N TYR A 158 -4.33 -6.15 -13.18
CA TYR A 158 -3.43 -5.24 -12.49
C TYR A 158 -3.59 -3.81 -13.01
N LEU A 159 -3.55 -3.62 -14.34
CA LEU A 159 -3.75 -2.30 -14.94
C LEU A 159 -5.12 -1.71 -14.57
N ARG A 160 -6.14 -2.57 -14.53
CA ARG A 160 -7.48 -2.21 -14.12
C ARG A 160 -7.53 -1.74 -12.67
N ALA A 161 -6.90 -2.47 -11.74
CA ALA A 161 -6.80 -2.08 -10.34
C ALA A 161 -6.02 -0.77 -10.15
N TYR A 162 -4.88 -0.62 -10.82
CA TYR A 162 -4.10 0.63 -10.78
C TYR A 162 -4.89 1.80 -11.37
N SER A 163 -5.69 1.57 -12.41
CA SER A 163 -6.56 2.61 -12.99
C SER A 163 -7.59 3.12 -11.98
N PHE A 164 -8.17 2.25 -11.14
CA PHE A 164 -9.04 2.68 -10.04
C PHE A 164 -8.28 3.54 -9.02
N GLY A 165 -7.07 3.13 -8.62
CA GLY A 165 -6.24 3.90 -7.68
C GLY A 165 -5.85 5.28 -8.22
N LEU A 166 -5.45 5.36 -9.47
CA LEU A 166 -5.11 6.62 -10.14
C LEU A 166 -6.34 7.52 -10.32
N LEU A 167 -7.50 6.95 -10.66
CA LEU A 167 -8.76 7.70 -10.72
C LEU A 167 -9.15 8.23 -9.34
N ALA A 168 -9.00 7.43 -8.28
CA ALA A 168 -9.29 7.89 -6.92
C ALA A 168 -8.47 9.15 -6.58
N ALA A 169 -7.16 9.12 -6.82
CA ALA A 169 -6.30 10.28 -6.58
C ALA A 169 -6.65 11.48 -7.48
N ALA A 170 -7.00 11.26 -8.74
CA ALA A 170 -7.44 12.34 -9.63
C ALA A 170 -8.76 12.98 -9.15
N LEU A 171 -9.65 12.19 -8.54
CA LEU A 171 -10.93 12.64 -8.01
C LEU A 171 -10.82 13.40 -6.68
N ASP A 172 -9.67 13.39 -6.01
CA ASP A 172 -9.40 14.28 -4.86
C ASP A 172 -9.41 15.76 -5.28
N VAL A 173 -9.20 16.04 -6.57
CA VAL A 173 -9.34 17.37 -7.14
C VAL A 173 -10.82 17.65 -7.42
N THR A 174 -11.45 18.47 -6.59
CA THR A 174 -12.90 18.77 -6.66
C THR A 174 -13.38 19.22 -8.03
N SER A 175 -12.58 20.02 -8.77
CA SER A 175 -12.93 20.46 -10.12
C SER A 175 -13.02 19.28 -11.10
N VAL A 176 -12.06 18.34 -11.03
CA VAL A 176 -12.03 17.11 -11.80
C VAL A 176 -13.19 16.19 -11.43
N ALA A 177 -13.44 15.97 -10.12
CA ALA A 177 -14.57 15.16 -9.68
C ALA A 177 -15.94 15.71 -10.13
N SER A 178 -16.07 17.04 -10.19
CA SER A 178 -17.31 17.69 -10.60
C SER A 178 -17.65 17.49 -12.07
N SER A 179 -16.65 17.32 -12.95
CA SER A 179 -16.83 17.11 -14.38
C SER A 179 -17.07 15.64 -14.75
N LEU A 180 -16.66 14.69 -13.92
CA LEU A 180 -16.69 13.25 -14.20
C LEU A 180 -17.89 12.51 -13.58
N LYS A 181 -18.99 13.22 -13.27
CA LYS A 181 -20.13 12.64 -12.55
C LYS A 181 -20.80 11.49 -13.31
N ILE A 182 -20.87 11.59 -14.63
CA ILE A 182 -21.54 10.59 -15.47
C ILE A 182 -20.68 9.33 -15.51
N GLU A 183 -19.40 9.47 -15.78
CA GLU A 183 -18.39 8.42 -15.79
C GLU A 183 -18.34 7.72 -14.44
N ASN A 184 -18.31 8.48 -13.34
CA ASN A 184 -18.37 7.93 -11.98
C ASN A 184 -19.66 7.14 -11.71
N SER A 185 -20.81 7.65 -12.15
CA SER A 185 -22.09 6.93 -11.96
C SER A 185 -22.12 5.58 -12.69
N ALA A 186 -21.43 5.46 -13.82
CA ALA A 186 -21.28 4.22 -14.57
C ALA A 186 -20.22 3.29 -13.95
N LEU A 187 -19.11 3.85 -13.49
CA LEU A 187 -17.98 3.08 -12.96
C LEU A 187 -18.23 2.49 -11.57
N ILE A 188 -18.96 3.20 -10.69
CA ILE A 188 -19.20 2.76 -9.29
C ILE A 188 -19.88 1.38 -9.22
N PRO A 189 -20.97 1.08 -9.95
CA PRO A 189 -21.56 -0.26 -9.96
C PRO A 189 -20.58 -1.36 -10.40
N ILE A 190 -19.70 -1.06 -11.35
CA ILE A 190 -18.66 -1.99 -11.83
C ILE A 190 -17.62 -2.24 -10.73
N ALA A 191 -17.17 -1.18 -10.05
CA ALA A 191 -16.24 -1.27 -8.94
C ALA A 191 -16.80 -2.12 -7.79
N LEU A 192 -18.03 -1.86 -7.37
CA LEU A 192 -18.70 -2.59 -6.30
C LEU A 192 -18.89 -4.08 -6.63
N ARG A 193 -19.31 -4.40 -7.86
CA ARG A 193 -19.42 -5.79 -8.32
C ARG A 193 -18.09 -6.52 -8.22
N ARG A 194 -17.00 -5.89 -8.68
CA ARG A 194 -15.67 -6.52 -8.65
C ARG A 194 -15.10 -6.63 -7.25
N LEU A 195 -15.33 -5.64 -6.39
CA LEU A 195 -14.96 -5.74 -4.99
C LEU A 195 -15.65 -6.92 -4.32
N LYS A 196 -16.94 -7.13 -4.61
CA LYS A 196 -17.69 -8.30 -4.16
C LYS A 196 -17.06 -9.61 -4.68
N ASP A 197 -16.76 -9.70 -5.96
CA ASP A 197 -16.13 -10.90 -6.55
C ASP A 197 -14.76 -11.21 -5.92
N LEU A 198 -13.96 -10.16 -5.64
CA LEU A 198 -12.67 -10.29 -4.98
C LEU A 198 -12.82 -10.72 -3.52
N PHE A 199 -13.79 -10.16 -2.80
CA PHE A 199 -14.10 -10.56 -1.43
C PHE A 199 -14.52 -12.03 -1.35
N GLU A 200 -15.39 -12.48 -2.26
CA GLU A 200 -15.81 -13.88 -2.32
C GLU A 200 -14.65 -14.83 -2.66
N ARG A 201 -13.68 -14.39 -3.49
CA ARG A 201 -12.45 -15.17 -3.77
C ARG A 201 -11.57 -15.28 -2.53
N MET A 202 -11.33 -14.17 -1.84
CA MET A 202 -10.54 -14.11 -0.62
C MET A 202 -11.09 -15.05 0.47
N GLU A 203 -12.40 -15.05 0.67
CA GLU A 203 -13.04 -15.93 1.67
C GLU A 203 -12.92 -17.42 1.29
N ARG A 204 -13.00 -17.76 0.00
CA ARG A 204 -12.76 -19.14 -0.47
C ARG A 204 -11.32 -19.58 -0.24
N GLU A 205 -10.35 -18.75 -0.64
CA GLU A 205 -8.92 -19.03 -0.45
C GLU A 205 -8.58 -19.23 1.04
N LYS A 206 -9.19 -18.43 1.92
CA LYS A 206 -9.04 -18.58 3.38
C LYS A 206 -9.59 -19.92 3.88
N GLN A 207 -10.77 -20.34 3.40
CA GLN A 207 -11.36 -21.62 3.78
C GLN A 207 -10.50 -22.81 3.33
N GLU A 208 -10.01 -22.77 2.10
CA GLU A 208 -9.11 -23.81 1.54
C GLU A 208 -7.79 -23.91 2.32
N THR A 209 -7.25 -22.77 2.77
CA THR A 209 -6.00 -22.74 3.55
C THR A 209 -6.18 -23.38 4.94
N VAL A 210 -7.36 -23.21 5.56
CA VAL A 210 -7.70 -23.84 6.84
C VAL A 210 -7.87 -25.35 6.68
N GLU A 211 -8.57 -25.80 5.64
CA GLU A 211 -8.82 -27.23 5.37
C GLU A 211 -7.53 -28.02 5.03
N VAL A 212 -6.55 -27.39 4.37
CA VAL A 212 -5.23 -28.01 4.09
C VAL A 212 -4.33 -28.07 5.32
N SER A 213 -4.58 -27.24 6.34
CA SER A 213 -3.82 -27.25 7.61
C SER A 213 -4.36 -28.22 8.67
N GLU A 214 -5.56 -28.80 8.44
CA GLU A 214 -6.21 -29.78 9.34
C GLU A 214 -6.23 -31.26 8.86
N PRO A 215 -5.20 -31.84 8.21
CA PRO A 215 -5.10 -33.30 8.14
C PRO A 215 -3.82 -33.77 8.85
N ASP A 216 -3.80 -33.77 10.19
CA ASP A 216 -2.90 -34.63 11.01
C ASP A 216 -3.22 -34.57 12.53
N LYS A 217 -4.47 -34.35 12.92
CA LYS A 217 -4.91 -34.47 14.33
C LYS A 217 -6.03 -35.48 14.52
N GLU A 218 -6.06 -36.55 13.75
CA GLU A 218 -6.83 -37.73 14.13
C GLU A 218 -6.00 -38.99 13.91
N ASN A 219 -5.86 -39.76 15.01
CA ASN A 219 -5.32 -41.11 15.11
C ASN A 219 -3.81 -41.27 15.38
N LYS A 220 -3.37 -40.74 16.52
CA LYS A 220 -2.44 -41.47 17.40
C LYS A 220 -2.87 -41.31 18.85
N GLU A 221 -3.78 -42.19 19.28
CA GLU A 221 -3.77 -42.67 20.66
C GLU A 221 -2.50 -43.51 20.82
N ASP A 222 -1.36 -42.85 21.01
CA ASP A 222 -0.20 -43.51 21.60
C ASP A 222 -0.49 -43.57 23.11
N ASP A 223 -0.82 -44.77 23.59
CA ASP A 223 -0.77 -45.15 25.01
C ASP A 223 0.66 -44.89 25.52
N VAL A 224 0.89 -43.68 26.02
CA VAL A 224 2.08 -43.34 26.79
C VAL A 224 1.71 -43.50 28.25
N GLU A 225 2.19 -44.59 28.86
CA GLU A 225 2.19 -44.75 30.32
C GLU A 225 2.90 -43.56 30.97
N ASP A 226 2.11 -42.60 31.45
CA ASP A 226 2.57 -41.44 32.19
C ASP A 226 3.03 -41.89 33.59
N ASN A 227 4.33 -42.11 33.75
CA ASN A 227 4.98 -42.36 35.05
C ASN A 227 5.44 -41.04 35.72
N GLY A 228 4.82 -39.90 35.37
CA GLY A 228 5.07 -38.61 36.00
C GLY A 228 4.38 -38.44 37.35
N PRO A 229 4.77 -37.42 38.14
CA PRO A 229 4.25 -37.18 39.50
C PRO A 229 2.76 -36.78 39.56
N PHE A 230 2.06 -36.79 38.43
CA PHE A 230 0.66 -36.40 38.28
C PHE A 230 -0.22 -37.50 37.64
N ALA A 231 0.29 -38.73 37.52
CA ALA A 231 -0.38 -39.89 36.90
C ALA A 231 -1.74 -40.30 37.50
N GLY A 232 -2.19 -39.65 38.58
CA GLY A 232 -3.47 -39.91 39.24
C GLY A 232 -4.43 -38.72 39.28
N ILE A 233 -4.14 -37.62 38.58
CA ILE A 233 -5.04 -36.46 38.55
C ILE A 233 -6.13 -36.71 37.49
N PRO A 234 -7.42 -36.71 37.86
CA PRO A 234 -8.50 -36.77 36.87
C PRO A 234 -8.41 -35.57 35.94
N ARG A 235 -8.34 -35.80 34.63
CA ARG A 235 -8.51 -34.71 33.66
C ARG A 235 -9.95 -34.23 33.73
N GLU A 236 -10.17 -33.07 34.35
CA GLU A 236 -11.46 -32.42 34.23
C GLU A 236 -11.67 -32.01 32.77
N ILE A 237 -12.63 -32.68 32.14
CA ILE A 237 -13.18 -32.29 30.85
C ILE A 237 -13.96 -31.02 31.12
N PHE A 238 -13.48 -29.88 30.63
CA PHE A 238 -14.27 -28.66 30.60
C PHE A 238 -15.49 -28.90 29.72
N HIS A 239 -16.61 -29.24 30.35
CA HIS A 239 -17.90 -29.19 29.69
C HIS A 239 -18.13 -27.74 29.24
N SER A 240 -18.36 -27.57 27.94
CA SER A 240 -18.90 -26.36 27.34
C SER A 240 -20.33 -26.13 27.86
N GLY A 241 -20.45 -25.68 29.10
CA GLY A 241 -21.69 -25.15 29.66
C GLY A 241 -21.84 -23.70 29.21
N GLU A 242 -23.02 -23.36 28.69
CA GLU A 242 -23.41 -21.99 28.33
C GLU A 242 -23.07 -21.01 29.47
N ARG A 243 -22.46 -19.88 29.11
CA ARG A 243 -22.24 -18.77 30.06
C ARG A 243 -23.61 -18.28 30.55
N PRO A 244 -23.87 -18.25 31.87
CA PRO A 244 -25.10 -17.66 32.38
C PRO A 244 -25.11 -16.15 32.13
N SER A 245 -26.29 -15.63 31.79
CA SER A 245 -26.52 -14.22 31.45
C SER A 245 -26.43 -13.32 32.69
N LEU A 246 -25.98 -12.07 32.48
CA LEU A 246 -25.73 -11.07 33.53
C LEU A 246 -26.98 -10.67 34.35
N SER A 247 -28.16 -11.20 34.03
CA SER A 247 -29.42 -10.94 34.71
C SER A 247 -29.65 -11.78 35.98
N ASP A 248 -28.84 -12.83 36.21
CA ASP A 248 -29.10 -13.81 37.29
C ASP A 248 -28.26 -13.59 38.56
N VAL A 249 -27.52 -12.49 38.66
CA VAL A 249 -26.86 -12.11 39.92
C VAL A 249 -27.85 -11.33 40.79
N GLY A 250 -28.78 -12.08 41.39
CA GLY A 250 -29.65 -11.59 42.44
C GLY A 250 -28.89 -11.39 43.75
N ASP A 251 -29.07 -10.20 44.33
CA ASP A 251 -28.60 -9.79 45.65
C ASP A 251 -28.78 -10.90 46.69
N SER A 252 -27.66 -11.44 47.18
CA SER A 252 -27.62 -12.07 48.48
C SER A 252 -26.25 -11.93 49.09
N TYR A 253 -26.26 -11.53 50.36
CA TYR A 253 -25.17 -11.33 51.31
C TYR A 253 -24.59 -9.90 51.40
N PHE A 254 -25.25 -9.14 52.28
CA PHE A 254 -24.75 -8.08 53.18
C PHE A 254 -23.93 -6.92 52.62
#